data_AF-A0A368GM18-F1
#
_entry.id   AF-A0A368GM18-F1
#
_cell.length_a   1.000
_cell.length_b   1.000
_cell.length_c   1.000
_cell.angle_alpha   90.00
_cell.angle_beta   90.00
_cell.angle_gamma   90.00
#
_symmetry.space_group_name_H-M   'P 1'
#
loop_
_entity.id
_entity.type
_entity.pdbx_description
1 polymer ?
#
loop_
_entity_poly.entity_id
_entity_poly.type
_entity_poly.pdbx_seq_one_letter_code
_entity_poly.pdbx_strand_id
1 'polypeptide(L)'
;MKEDLEGILCDSLVDILDVKIRKSLANLSLLLPVNEGITVSYLLSGQPFLLPHGAIRTYHLGVTSKHHIGGKFYPTTIESDHDVIYHIHEALLSEITDSVCKQGYMDGNFTNEGNQVRMICQKASISVKNMEAAKTANILLTLMLKFHDEEALVTKKYAVTVLYNSRLRILFRLKSEIVDPNDRFAHYSDQIFAILSEVMRSHVSLPLPIPTGAHTDRSMIKLLPDRIIFATDFVYTK
;
A
#
# COMPACT_ATOMS: atom_id res chain seq x y z
N MET A 1 -45.90 16.78 27.16
CA MET A 1 -44.76 17.35 27.91
C MET A 1 -43.54 16.42 27.98
N LYS A 2 -43.66 15.17 28.46
CA LYS A 2 -42.52 14.21 28.44
C LYS A 2 -42.18 13.74 27.01
N GLU A 3 -43.20 13.39 26.23
CA GLU A 3 -43.06 13.02 24.81
C GLU A 3 -42.49 14.17 23.95
N ASP A 4 -42.87 15.42 24.25
CA ASP A 4 -42.32 16.61 23.57
C ASP A 4 -40.84 16.82 23.88
N LEU A 5 -40.41 16.57 25.12
CA LEU A 5 -39.01 16.70 25.52
C LEU A 5 -38.14 15.59 24.90
N GLU A 6 -38.66 14.36 24.85
CA GLU A 6 -38.03 13.22 24.19
C GLU A 6 -37.89 13.46 22.68
N GLY A 7 -38.92 14.01 22.03
CA GLY A 7 -38.86 14.43 20.63
C GLY A 7 -37.78 15.49 20.38
N ILE A 8 -37.77 16.57 21.17
CA ILE A 8 -36.76 17.65 21.05
C ILE A 8 -35.34 17.12 21.27
N LEU A 9 -35.15 16.22 22.24
CA LEU A 9 -33.85 15.59 22.52
C LEU A 9 -33.40 14.70 21.36
N CYS A 10 -34.29 13.87 20.81
CA CYS A 10 -33.99 13.00 19.67
C CYS A 10 -33.64 13.81 18.42
N ASP A 11 -34.45 14.81 18.07
CA ASP A 11 -34.23 15.65 16.89
C ASP A 11 -32.90 16.41 17.01
N SER A 12 -32.66 17.03 18.17
CA SER A 12 -31.40 17.73 18.44
C SER A 12 -30.19 16.79 18.37
N LEU A 13 -30.32 15.56 18.89
CA LEU A 13 -29.25 14.56 18.84
C LEU A 13 -28.96 14.13 17.41
N VAL A 14 -29.99 13.85 16.62
CA VAL A 14 -29.86 13.46 15.20
C VAL A 14 -29.17 14.57 14.42
N ASP A 15 -29.59 15.82 14.57
CA ASP A 15 -29.00 16.95 13.87
C ASP A 15 -27.53 17.16 14.25
N ILE A 16 -27.20 17.10 15.54
CA ILE A 16 -25.82 17.25 16.01
C ILE A 16 -24.94 16.11 15.50
N LEU A 17 -25.44 14.87 15.52
CA LEU A 17 -24.72 13.71 15.04
C LEU A 17 -24.53 13.77 13.53
N ASP A 18 -25.55 14.08 12.75
CA ASP A 18 -25.47 14.17 11.29
C ASP A 18 -24.46 15.24 10.86
N VAL A 19 -24.52 16.44 11.45
CA VAL A 19 -23.57 17.52 11.17
C VAL A 19 -22.14 17.12 11.53
N LYS A 20 -21.93 16.52 12.71
CA LYS A 20 -20.59 16.08 13.13
C LYS A 20 -20.04 14.96 12.27
N ILE A 21 -20.85 13.96 11.93
CA ILE A 21 -20.47 12.82 11.10
C ILE A 21 -20.12 13.31 9.70
N ARG A 22 -20.99 14.12 9.06
CA ARG A 22 -20.71 14.69 7.73
C ARG A 22 -19.44 15.51 7.70
N LYS A 23 -19.23 16.37 8.71
CA LYS A 23 -18.01 17.17 8.82
C LYS A 23 -16.77 16.30 8.99
N SER A 24 -16.84 15.26 9.81
CA SER A 24 -15.73 14.31 10.01
C SER A 24 -15.40 13.56 8.71
N LEU A 25 -16.42 13.04 8.03
CA LEU A 25 -16.27 12.34 6.75
C LEU A 25 -15.75 13.26 5.63
N ALA A 26 -16.19 14.51 5.59
CA ALA A 26 -15.70 15.50 4.63
C ALA A 26 -14.22 15.85 4.84
N ASN A 27 -13.72 15.72 6.06
CA ASN A 27 -12.32 15.96 6.40
C ASN A 27 -11.42 14.72 6.19
N LEU A 28 -11.99 13.56 5.85
CA LEU A 28 -11.22 12.36 5.58
C LEU A 28 -10.36 12.55 4.32
N SER A 29 -9.04 12.52 4.48
CA SER A 29 -8.14 12.59 3.34
C SER A 29 -8.14 11.28 2.58
N LEU A 30 -8.80 11.26 1.43
CA LEU A 30 -8.85 10.10 0.52
C LEU A 30 -7.81 10.18 -0.60
N LEU A 31 -7.08 11.28 -0.70
CA LEU A 31 -5.91 11.41 -1.57
C LEU A 31 -4.69 11.44 -0.67
N LEU A 32 -3.85 10.41 -0.73
CA LEU A 32 -2.72 10.26 0.18
C LEU A 32 -1.40 10.15 -0.59
N PRO A 33 -0.41 11.00 -0.26
CA PRO A 33 0.88 10.97 -0.94
C PRO A 33 1.68 9.74 -0.53
N VAL A 34 2.10 8.96 -1.52
CA VAL A 34 3.12 7.90 -1.37
C VAL A 34 4.49 8.55 -1.21
N ASN A 35 4.78 9.50 -2.10
CA ASN A 35 5.99 10.32 -2.15
C ASN A 35 5.66 11.65 -2.87
N GLU A 36 6.67 12.44 -3.23
CA GLU A 36 6.50 13.77 -3.84
C GLU A 36 5.79 13.75 -5.20
N GLY A 37 5.90 12.65 -5.96
CA GLY A 37 5.32 12.54 -7.31
C GLY A 37 4.11 11.61 -7.43
N ILE A 38 3.77 10.84 -6.38
CA ILE A 38 2.75 9.79 -6.45
C ILE A 38 1.75 9.93 -5.32
N THR A 39 0.46 9.91 -5.68
CA THR A 39 -0.66 9.95 -4.75
C THR A 39 -1.58 8.75 -5.00
N VAL A 40 -2.02 8.08 -3.93
CA VAL A 40 -3.08 7.05 -4.02
C VAL A 40 -4.43 7.70 -3.81
N SER A 41 -5.39 7.35 -4.67
CA SER A 41 -6.80 7.69 -4.52
C SER A 41 -7.58 6.55 -3.84
N TYR A 42 -8.16 6.88 -2.70
CA TYR A 42 -9.08 6.07 -1.91
C TYR A 42 -10.52 6.57 -2.02
N LEU A 43 -10.90 7.22 -3.13
CA LEU A 43 -12.30 7.55 -3.35
C LEU A 43 -13.17 6.29 -3.28
N LEU A 44 -14.38 6.44 -2.74
CA LEU A 44 -15.32 5.33 -2.64
C LEU A 44 -15.72 4.88 -4.04
N SER A 45 -15.64 3.57 -4.28
CA SER A 45 -16.08 2.95 -5.54
C SER A 45 -17.56 2.55 -5.53
N GLY A 46 -18.25 2.78 -4.42
CA GLY A 46 -19.68 2.51 -4.25
C GLY A 46 -20.19 2.91 -2.87
N GLN A 47 -21.48 2.71 -2.63
CA GLN A 47 -22.08 2.94 -1.33
C GLN A 47 -21.53 1.97 -0.27
N PRO A 48 -21.37 2.41 0.99
CA PRO A 48 -21.03 1.52 2.10
C PRO A 48 -22.07 0.41 2.26
N PHE A 49 -21.60 -0.79 2.60
CA PHE A 49 -22.42 -1.96 2.85
C PHE A 49 -22.50 -2.25 4.35
N LEU A 50 -23.70 -2.39 4.88
CA LEU A 50 -23.91 -2.79 6.27
C LEU A 50 -23.73 -4.31 6.38
N LEU A 51 -22.76 -4.73 7.18
CA LEU A 51 -22.54 -6.13 7.51
C LEU A 51 -23.43 -6.55 8.69
N PRO A 52 -23.64 -7.86 8.90
CA PRO A 52 -24.20 -8.37 10.14
C PRO A 52 -23.45 -7.79 11.36
N HIS A 53 -24.15 -7.58 12.47
CA HIS A 53 -23.60 -7.04 13.73
C HIS A 53 -23.22 -5.55 13.70
N GLY A 54 -23.71 -4.78 12.72
CA GLY A 54 -23.57 -3.32 12.70
C GLY A 54 -22.22 -2.81 12.16
N ALA A 55 -21.34 -3.71 11.69
CA ALA A 55 -20.11 -3.31 11.02
C ALA A 55 -20.40 -2.69 9.64
N ILE A 56 -19.57 -1.75 9.20
CA ILE A 56 -19.70 -1.08 7.91
C ILE A 56 -18.52 -1.46 7.03
N ARG A 57 -18.79 -1.89 5.80
CA ARG A 57 -17.79 -2.15 4.78
C ARG A 57 -17.83 -1.09 3.70
N THR A 58 -16.69 -0.46 3.45
CA THR A 58 -16.48 0.45 2.33
C THR A 58 -15.57 -0.18 1.28
N TYR A 59 -15.75 0.23 0.03
CA TYR A 59 -14.85 -0.14 -1.07
C TYR A 59 -14.20 1.12 -1.61
N HIS A 60 -12.88 1.11 -1.68
CA HIS A 60 -12.06 2.24 -2.13
C HIS A 60 -11.38 1.88 -3.45
N LEU A 61 -11.16 2.86 -4.32
CA LEU A 61 -10.51 2.63 -5.62
C LEU A 61 -9.11 2.02 -5.46
N GLY A 62 -8.24 2.64 -4.66
CA GLY A 62 -6.88 2.18 -4.45
C GLY A 62 -6.05 2.22 -5.73
N VAL A 63 -5.91 3.41 -6.33
CA VAL A 63 -5.21 3.60 -7.61
C VAL A 63 -4.29 4.82 -7.55
N THR A 64 -3.17 4.78 -8.28
CA THR A 64 -2.25 5.94 -8.41
C THR A 64 -2.42 6.66 -9.75
N SER A 65 -3.09 6.03 -10.72
CA SER A 65 -3.23 6.54 -12.08
C SER A 65 -4.66 6.42 -12.62
N LYS A 66 -4.98 7.24 -13.63
CA LYS A 66 -6.25 7.15 -14.37
C LYS A 66 -6.31 5.92 -15.29
N HIS A 67 -5.17 5.33 -15.62
CA HIS A 67 -5.04 4.18 -16.53
C HIS A 67 -4.76 2.89 -15.76
N HIS A 68 -5.25 2.78 -14.52
CA HIS A 68 -5.06 1.59 -13.71
C HIS A 68 -5.75 0.38 -14.36
N ILE A 69 -5.09 -0.76 -14.28
CA ILE A 69 -5.59 -2.04 -14.79
C ILE A 69 -5.88 -2.91 -13.56
N GLY A 70 -7.13 -2.95 -13.13
CA GLY A 70 -7.54 -3.67 -11.93
C GLY A 70 -9.04 -3.90 -11.86
N GLY A 71 -9.44 -4.93 -11.10
CA GLY A 71 -10.83 -5.26 -10.86
C GLY A 71 -11.22 -5.03 -9.39
N LYS A 72 -12.51 -4.84 -9.14
CA LYS A 72 -13.03 -4.77 -7.77
C LYS A 72 -12.81 -6.10 -7.07
N PHE A 73 -12.11 -6.06 -5.95
CA PHE A 73 -11.88 -7.21 -5.09
C PHE A 73 -13.00 -7.33 -4.04
N TYR A 74 -13.50 -8.55 -3.83
CA TYR A 74 -14.53 -8.85 -2.85
C TYR A 74 -13.95 -9.77 -1.76
N PRO A 75 -13.47 -9.22 -0.63
CA PRO A 75 -12.93 -10.03 0.44
C PRO A 75 -14.02 -10.83 1.15
N THR A 76 -13.65 -12.01 1.64
CA THR A 76 -14.39 -12.70 2.70
C THR A 76 -14.36 -11.85 3.97
N THR A 77 -15.49 -11.84 4.69
CA THR A 77 -15.58 -11.16 5.99
C THR A 77 -14.68 -11.87 7.00
N ILE A 78 -13.91 -11.08 7.75
CA ILE A 78 -13.08 -11.55 8.85
C ILE A 78 -13.65 -10.90 10.10
N GLU A 79 -13.96 -11.71 11.11
CA GLU A 79 -14.32 -11.20 12.43
C GLU A 79 -13.06 -10.74 13.16
N SER A 80 -13.16 -9.61 13.84
CA SER A 80 -12.07 -9.02 14.60
C SER A 80 -12.63 -8.12 15.69
N ASP A 81 -11.94 -8.06 16.82
CA ASP A 81 -12.22 -7.13 17.91
C ASP A 81 -11.58 -5.75 17.69
N HIS A 82 -11.12 -5.47 16.47
CA HIS A 82 -10.53 -4.19 16.07
C HIS A 82 -11.56 -3.25 15.47
N ASP A 83 -11.37 -1.94 15.67
CA ASP A 83 -12.26 -0.90 15.12
C ASP A 83 -12.30 -0.92 13.58
N VAL A 84 -11.17 -1.24 12.93
CA VAL A 84 -11.06 -1.24 11.48
C VAL A 84 -10.16 -2.38 10.97
N ILE A 85 -10.54 -2.92 9.81
CA ILE A 85 -9.76 -3.91 9.06
C ILE A 85 -9.59 -3.44 7.61
N TYR A 86 -8.34 -3.25 7.19
CA TYR A 86 -7.99 -2.98 5.80
C TYR A 86 -7.68 -4.29 5.07
N HIS A 87 -8.38 -4.50 3.96
CA HIS A 87 -8.09 -5.55 3.00
C HIS A 87 -7.36 -4.93 1.81
N ILE A 88 -6.07 -5.21 1.69
CA ILE A 88 -5.18 -4.55 0.72
C ILE A 88 -4.72 -5.58 -0.30
N HIS A 89 -5.33 -5.56 -1.48
CA HIS A 89 -5.03 -6.49 -2.54
C HIS A 89 -3.63 -6.24 -3.14
N GLU A 90 -2.93 -7.31 -3.57
CA GLU A 90 -1.59 -7.21 -4.16
C GLU A 90 -1.51 -6.32 -5.40
N ALA A 91 -2.64 -6.17 -6.10
CA ALA A 91 -2.77 -5.28 -7.26
C ALA A 91 -2.46 -3.82 -6.92
N LEU A 92 -2.89 -3.30 -5.75
CA LEU A 92 -2.57 -1.93 -5.33
C LEU A 92 -1.08 -1.78 -5.01
N LEU A 93 -0.47 -2.80 -4.42
CA LEU A 93 0.97 -2.81 -4.14
C LEU A 93 1.78 -2.77 -5.44
N SER A 94 1.34 -3.55 -6.43
CA SER A 94 1.92 -3.55 -7.77
C SER A 94 1.72 -2.21 -8.48
N GLU A 95 0.52 -1.61 -8.42
CA GLU A 95 0.23 -0.28 -9.00
C GLU A 95 1.16 0.80 -8.45
N ILE A 96 1.39 0.84 -7.13
CA ILE A 96 2.32 1.79 -6.50
C ILE A 96 3.75 1.55 -6.96
N THR A 97 4.19 0.29 -6.92
CA THR A 97 5.57 -0.07 -7.26
C THR A 97 5.87 0.22 -8.74
N ASP A 98 4.92 -0.09 -9.62
CA ASP A 98 5.01 0.20 -11.06
C ASP A 98 4.97 1.72 -11.33
N SER A 99 4.21 2.49 -10.54
CA SER A 99 4.22 3.95 -10.62
C SER A 99 5.56 4.53 -10.22
N VAL A 100 6.20 3.99 -9.17
CA VAL A 100 7.55 4.39 -8.75
C VAL A 100 8.58 4.07 -9.85
N CYS A 101 8.47 2.90 -10.48
CA CYS A 101 9.27 2.50 -11.63
C CYS A 101 9.11 3.47 -12.82
N LYS A 102 7.86 3.77 -13.23
CA LYS A 102 7.54 4.65 -14.36
C LYS A 102 7.97 6.11 -14.15
N GLN A 103 8.04 6.57 -12.91
CA GLN A 103 8.55 7.89 -12.56
C GLN A 103 10.09 7.94 -12.54
N GLY A 104 10.77 6.83 -12.82
CA GLY A 104 12.24 6.77 -12.89
C GLY A 104 12.93 6.73 -11.53
N TYR A 105 12.19 6.61 -10.41
CA TYR A 105 12.81 6.51 -9.08
C TYR A 105 13.66 5.25 -8.90
N MET A 106 13.36 4.20 -9.66
CA MET A 106 14.14 2.95 -9.68
C MET A 106 15.27 2.95 -10.71
N ASP A 107 15.46 4.03 -11.46
CA ASP A 107 16.58 4.16 -12.37
C ASP A 107 17.85 4.48 -11.57
N GLY A 108 19.01 4.09 -12.08
CA GLY A 108 20.26 4.34 -11.40
C GLY A 108 21.46 4.13 -12.30
N ASN A 109 22.60 4.67 -11.88
CA ASN A 109 23.88 4.43 -12.52
C ASN A 109 24.83 3.81 -11.51
N PHE A 110 25.57 2.80 -11.91
CA PHE A 110 26.63 2.24 -11.09
C PHE A 110 27.81 1.81 -11.96
N THR A 111 28.97 1.66 -11.32
CA THR A 111 30.17 1.11 -11.94
C THR A 111 30.44 -0.27 -11.40
N ASN A 112 30.70 -1.22 -12.29
CA ASN A 112 31.18 -2.55 -11.91
C ASN A 112 32.42 -2.89 -12.74
N GLU A 113 33.51 -3.23 -12.07
CA GLU A 113 34.80 -3.57 -12.71
C GLU A 113 35.28 -2.55 -13.76
N GLY A 114 34.97 -1.27 -13.55
CA GLY A 114 35.34 -0.17 -14.45
C GLY A 114 34.32 0.15 -15.56
N ASN A 115 33.32 -0.70 -15.78
CA ASN A 115 32.26 -0.45 -16.74
C ASN A 115 31.11 0.36 -16.10
N GLN A 116 30.71 1.45 -16.77
CA GLN A 116 29.50 2.18 -16.39
C GLN A 116 28.27 1.43 -16.89
N VAL A 117 27.34 1.19 -15.97
CA VAL A 117 26.07 0.53 -16.24
C VAL A 117 24.94 1.47 -15.84
N ARG A 118 24.06 1.76 -16.78
CA ARG A 118 22.82 2.49 -16.52
C ARG A 118 21.67 1.52 -16.40
N MET A 119 21.01 1.53 -15.26
CA MET A 119 19.83 0.74 -14.94
C MET A 119 18.58 1.59 -15.17
N ILE A 120 17.64 1.07 -15.96
CA ILE A 120 16.35 1.71 -16.21
C ILE A 120 15.24 0.72 -15.88
N CYS A 121 14.36 1.10 -14.97
CA CYS A 121 13.23 0.27 -14.62
C CYS A 121 12.19 0.24 -15.74
N GLN A 122 11.82 -0.95 -16.21
CA GLN A 122 10.80 -1.13 -17.24
C GLN A 122 9.44 -1.50 -16.64
N LYS A 123 9.46 -2.33 -15.60
CA LYS A 123 8.26 -2.79 -14.89
C LYS A 123 8.62 -3.23 -13.49
N ALA A 124 7.74 -2.96 -12.53
CA ALA A 124 7.90 -3.48 -11.18
C ALA A 124 6.56 -3.93 -10.60
N SER A 125 6.55 -5.01 -9.84
CA SER A 125 5.32 -5.55 -9.23
C SER A 125 5.61 -6.23 -7.90
N ILE A 126 4.68 -6.13 -6.96
CA ILE A 126 4.74 -6.82 -5.67
C ILE A 126 3.64 -7.87 -5.62
N SER A 127 4.03 -9.08 -5.25
CA SER A 127 3.13 -10.23 -5.05
C SER A 127 3.23 -10.76 -3.63
N VAL A 128 2.10 -11.23 -3.11
CA VAL A 128 1.98 -11.71 -1.72
C VAL A 128 1.94 -13.27 -1.63
N LYS A 129 2.19 -13.95 -2.75
CA LYS A 129 2.14 -15.43 -2.82
C LYS A 129 3.32 -16.07 -2.06
N ASN A 130 3.03 -17.10 -1.25
CA ASN A 130 3.93 -17.92 -0.39
C ASN A 130 4.36 -17.36 0.98
N MET A 131 3.44 -16.92 1.84
CA MET A 131 3.81 -16.00 2.94
C MET A 131 3.33 -16.30 4.36
N GLU A 132 2.81 -17.50 4.66
CA GLU A 132 2.21 -17.75 5.98
C GLU A 132 3.21 -17.71 7.15
N ALA A 133 4.52 -17.91 6.91
CA ALA A 133 5.50 -18.07 8.00
C ALA A 133 6.40 -16.85 8.30
N ALA A 134 6.63 -15.91 7.37
CA ALA A 134 7.77 -14.98 7.47
C ALA A 134 7.48 -13.48 7.31
N LYS A 135 6.21 -13.07 7.15
CA LYS A 135 5.83 -11.68 6.84
C LYS A 135 6.58 -11.06 5.63
N THR A 136 6.99 -11.88 4.65
CA THR A 136 7.88 -11.47 3.54
C THR A 136 7.22 -11.57 2.17
N ALA A 137 7.00 -10.46 1.46
CA ALA A 137 6.47 -10.42 0.09
C ALA A 137 7.56 -10.57 -0.96
N ASN A 138 7.16 -10.76 -2.21
CA ASN A 138 8.07 -10.86 -3.33
C ASN A 138 7.87 -9.66 -4.25
N ILE A 139 8.93 -8.92 -4.50
CA ILE A 139 8.98 -7.94 -5.58
C ILE A 139 9.64 -8.56 -6.80
N LEU A 140 9.02 -8.38 -7.97
CA LEU A 140 9.54 -8.74 -9.27
C LEU A 140 9.79 -7.45 -10.05
N LEU A 141 11.03 -7.25 -10.47
CA LEU A 141 11.45 -6.11 -11.28
C LEU A 141 11.96 -6.59 -12.64
N THR A 142 11.57 -5.89 -13.68
CA THR A 142 12.15 -6.00 -15.01
C THR A 142 12.93 -4.72 -15.27
N LEU A 143 14.24 -4.87 -15.45
CA LEU A 143 15.21 -3.81 -15.57
C LEU A 143 15.88 -3.89 -16.95
N MET A 144 16.06 -2.76 -17.60
CA MET A 144 16.94 -2.65 -18.76
C MET A 144 18.29 -2.12 -18.28
N LEU A 145 19.33 -2.94 -18.45
CA LEU A 145 20.71 -2.55 -18.22
C LEU A 145 21.29 -2.06 -19.54
N LYS A 146 21.75 -0.81 -19.56
CA LYS A 146 22.46 -0.20 -20.68
C LYS A 146 23.95 -0.13 -20.36
N PHE A 147 24.72 -0.73 -21.23
CA PHE A 147 26.16 -0.62 -21.34
C PHE A 147 26.49 0.37 -22.45
N HIS A 148 27.77 0.65 -22.72
CA HIS A 148 28.16 1.63 -23.75
C HIS A 148 27.42 1.47 -25.08
N ASP A 149 27.45 0.27 -25.68
CA ASP A 149 26.80 -0.03 -26.97
C ASP A 149 25.79 -1.21 -26.89
N GLU A 150 25.55 -1.74 -25.70
CA GLU A 150 24.72 -2.93 -25.51
C GLU A 150 23.57 -2.68 -24.53
N GLU A 151 22.44 -3.33 -24.76
CA GLU A 151 21.28 -3.30 -23.86
C GLU A 151 20.86 -4.72 -23.52
N ALA A 152 20.59 -4.96 -22.24
CA ALA A 152 20.11 -6.26 -21.76
C ALA A 152 18.89 -6.09 -20.87
N LEU A 153 17.84 -6.86 -21.14
CA LEU A 153 16.69 -6.97 -20.26
C LEU A 153 16.95 -8.04 -19.20
N VAL A 154 16.86 -7.66 -17.94
CA VAL A 154 17.08 -8.53 -16.79
C VAL A 154 15.85 -8.53 -15.92
N THR A 155 15.47 -9.71 -15.43
CA THR A 155 14.38 -9.83 -14.45
C THR A 155 14.98 -10.23 -13.11
N LYS A 156 14.74 -9.42 -12.09
CA LYS A 156 15.24 -9.63 -10.74
C LYS A 156 14.07 -9.84 -9.79
N LYS A 157 14.22 -10.79 -8.88
CA LYS A 157 13.21 -11.10 -7.86
C LYS A 157 13.82 -10.92 -6.48
N TYR A 158 13.13 -10.24 -5.59
CA TYR A 158 13.59 -10.04 -4.23
C TYR A 158 12.50 -10.36 -3.21
N ALA A 159 12.92 -10.84 -2.04
CA ALA A 159 12.09 -10.89 -0.86
C ALA A 159 12.07 -9.50 -0.19
N VAL A 160 10.89 -9.05 0.22
CA VAL A 160 10.66 -7.78 0.93
C VAL A 160 9.92 -8.03 2.24
N THR A 161 10.30 -7.35 3.31
CA THR A 161 9.61 -7.43 4.60
C THR A 161 8.45 -6.43 4.69
N VAL A 162 7.31 -6.99 5.12
CA VAL A 162 6.06 -6.44 5.66
C VAL A 162 6.17 -5.51 6.87
N LEU A 163 6.39 -4.19 6.76
CA LEU A 163 6.47 -3.29 7.93
C LEU A 163 5.30 -2.32 8.00
N TYR A 164 5.03 -1.76 9.18
CA TYR A 164 4.04 -0.71 9.39
C TYR A 164 4.46 0.28 10.49
N ASN A 165 3.85 1.46 10.52
CA ASN A 165 4.04 2.45 11.57
C ASN A 165 2.73 2.95 12.18
N SER A 166 2.82 3.77 13.24
CA SER A 166 1.67 4.31 13.98
C SER A 166 0.81 5.33 13.23
N ARG A 167 1.22 5.73 12.02
CA ARG A 167 0.48 6.63 11.13
C ARG A 167 -0.23 5.85 10.01
N LEU A 168 -0.51 4.57 10.23
CA LEU A 168 -1.23 3.71 9.30
C LEU A 168 -0.56 3.63 7.91
N ARG A 169 0.77 3.60 7.89
CA ARG A 169 1.55 3.46 6.65
C ARG A 169 2.23 2.10 6.60
N ILE A 170 2.00 1.37 5.52
CA ILE A 170 2.69 0.13 5.22
C ILE A 170 3.99 0.46 4.47
N LEU A 171 5.07 -0.16 4.93
CA LEU A 171 6.43 0.08 4.48
C LEU A 171 7.02 -1.24 3.97
N PHE A 172 7.88 -1.14 2.97
CA PHE A 172 8.53 -2.30 2.36
C PHE A 172 10.03 -2.18 2.49
N ARG A 173 10.67 -3.21 3.04
CA ARG A 173 12.12 -3.28 3.18
C ARG A 173 12.66 -4.44 2.37
N LEU A 174 13.56 -4.20 1.42
CA LEU A 174 14.28 -5.27 0.73
C LEU A 174 15.07 -6.12 1.73
N LYS A 175 14.94 -7.43 1.61
CA LYS A 175 15.58 -8.41 2.50
C LYS A 175 16.71 -9.14 1.80
N SER A 176 16.43 -9.74 0.64
CA SER A 176 17.41 -10.52 -0.12
C SER A 176 16.94 -10.73 -1.56
N GLU A 177 17.87 -10.94 -2.48
CA GLU A 177 17.56 -11.46 -3.81
C GLU A 177 17.12 -12.92 -3.73
N ILE A 178 16.13 -13.29 -4.54
CA ILE A 178 15.76 -14.67 -4.81
C ILE A 178 16.53 -15.06 -6.07
N VAL A 179 17.70 -15.63 -5.85
CA VAL A 179 18.69 -15.92 -6.89
C VAL A 179 18.12 -16.87 -7.94
N ASP A 180 18.23 -16.49 -9.20
CA ASP A 180 18.03 -17.38 -10.35
C ASP A 180 19.40 -17.94 -10.77
N PRO A 181 19.61 -19.27 -10.70
CA PRO A 181 20.87 -19.90 -11.09
C PRO A 181 21.28 -19.63 -12.55
N ASN A 182 20.33 -19.28 -13.42
CA ASN A 182 20.58 -18.98 -14.83
C ASN A 182 20.82 -17.49 -15.11
N ASP A 183 20.88 -16.66 -14.08
CA ASP A 183 21.07 -15.23 -14.23
C ASP A 183 22.52 -14.88 -14.63
N ARG A 184 22.69 -14.57 -15.91
CA ARG A 184 23.97 -14.13 -16.49
C ARG A 184 24.45 -12.77 -15.98
N PHE A 185 23.61 -12.06 -15.22
CA PHE A 185 23.87 -10.72 -14.67
C PHE A 185 23.98 -10.74 -13.14
N ALA A 186 24.23 -11.90 -12.53
CA ALA A 186 24.41 -12.06 -11.09
C ALA A 186 25.56 -11.21 -10.51
N HIS A 187 26.58 -10.88 -11.30
CA HIS A 187 27.70 -10.03 -10.87
C HIS A 187 27.32 -8.56 -10.64
N TYR A 188 26.11 -8.13 -11.06
CA TYR A 188 25.57 -6.80 -10.77
C TYR A 188 24.56 -6.80 -9.60
N SER A 189 24.29 -7.96 -9.01
CA SER A 189 23.23 -8.12 -8.01
C SER A 189 23.39 -7.21 -6.79
N ASP A 190 24.61 -7.06 -6.27
CA ASP A 190 24.86 -6.27 -5.05
C ASP A 190 24.62 -4.77 -5.28
N GLN A 191 25.07 -4.23 -6.41
CA GLN A 191 24.86 -2.83 -6.76
C GLN A 191 23.38 -2.55 -7.03
N ILE A 192 22.70 -3.44 -7.77
CA ILE A 192 21.26 -3.34 -8.03
C ILE A 192 20.50 -3.42 -6.71
N PHE A 193 20.85 -4.35 -5.82
CA PHE A 193 20.22 -4.50 -4.51
C PHE A 193 20.39 -3.23 -3.66
N ALA A 194 21.59 -2.63 -3.64
CA ALA A 194 21.86 -1.41 -2.88
C ALA A 194 21.00 -0.23 -3.36
N ILE A 195 20.93 -0.01 -4.67
CA ILE A 195 20.08 1.04 -5.28
C ILE A 195 18.62 0.79 -4.93
N LEU A 196 18.11 -0.41 -5.21
CA LEU A 196 16.71 -0.73 -4.99
C LEU A 196 16.34 -0.68 -3.50
N SER A 197 17.23 -1.08 -2.59
CA SER A 197 17.00 -1.03 -1.14
C SER A 197 16.69 0.40 -0.68
N GLU A 198 17.44 1.37 -1.18
CA GLU A 198 17.21 2.78 -0.89
C GLU A 198 15.90 3.28 -1.50
N VAL A 199 15.63 2.91 -2.76
CA VAL A 199 14.40 3.33 -3.45
C VAL A 199 13.16 2.76 -2.76
N MET A 200 13.20 1.49 -2.36
CA MET A 200 12.10 0.86 -1.62
C MET A 200 11.85 1.55 -0.29
N ARG A 201 12.92 1.93 0.43
CA ARG A 201 12.83 2.62 1.72
C ARG A 201 12.24 4.02 1.59
N SER A 202 12.63 4.76 0.55
CA SER A 202 12.37 6.20 0.43
C SER A 202 11.15 6.52 -0.45
N HIS A 203 10.82 5.68 -1.42
CA HIS A 203 9.78 5.98 -2.43
C HIS A 203 8.64 4.97 -2.48
N VAL A 204 8.77 3.78 -1.89
CA VAL A 204 7.74 2.74 -1.92
C VAL A 204 7.09 2.60 -0.54
N SER A 205 5.91 3.21 -0.41
CA SER A 205 5.07 3.05 0.77
C SER A 205 3.59 3.06 0.41
N LEU A 206 2.76 2.54 1.30
CA LEU A 206 1.31 2.56 1.14
C LEU A 206 0.70 3.29 2.34
N PRO A 207 0.35 4.58 2.21
CA PRO A 207 -0.40 5.30 3.23
C PRO A 207 -1.87 4.85 3.20
N LEU A 208 -2.44 4.51 4.34
CA LEU A 208 -3.86 4.14 4.43
C LEU A 208 -4.70 5.30 4.98
N PRO A 209 -5.97 5.43 4.57
CA PRO A 209 -6.86 6.49 5.06
C PRO A 209 -7.14 6.30 6.55
N ILE A 210 -6.86 7.33 7.34
CA ILE A 210 -7.11 7.38 8.78
C ILE A 210 -8.01 8.59 9.08
N PRO A 211 -8.98 8.48 10.02
CA PRO A 211 -9.73 9.64 10.47
C PRO A 211 -8.80 10.74 10.98
N THR A 212 -9.13 12.00 10.68
CA THR A 212 -8.33 13.14 11.08
C THR A 212 -8.18 13.19 12.59
N GLY A 213 -6.93 13.27 13.08
CA GLY A 213 -6.63 13.30 14.51
C GLY A 213 -6.60 11.94 15.21
N ALA A 214 -6.82 10.84 14.48
CA ALA A 214 -6.64 9.49 15.03
C ALA A 214 -5.19 9.00 14.93
N HIS A 215 -4.82 8.16 15.89
CA HIS A 215 -3.63 7.32 15.92
C HIS A 215 -4.06 5.85 15.96
N THR A 216 -3.12 4.96 15.62
CA THR A 216 -3.38 3.51 15.63
C THR A 216 -2.94 2.89 16.94
N ASP A 217 -3.78 2.02 17.51
CA ASP A 217 -3.42 1.17 18.66
C ASP A 217 -3.74 -0.30 18.37
N ARG A 218 -3.06 -1.20 19.11
CA ARG A 218 -3.16 -2.67 18.99
C ARG A 218 -3.06 -3.20 17.55
N SER A 219 -2.27 -2.54 16.69
CA SER A 219 -2.21 -2.87 15.27
C SER A 219 -1.64 -4.26 14.98
N MET A 220 -2.26 -4.96 14.05
CA MET A 220 -1.81 -6.25 13.56
C MET A 220 -1.72 -6.26 12.02
N ILE A 221 -0.74 -7.00 11.52
CA ILE A 221 -0.58 -7.26 10.08
C ILE A 221 -0.52 -8.77 9.85
N LYS A 222 -1.34 -9.26 8.93
CA LYS A 222 -1.35 -10.64 8.45
C LYS A 222 -1.26 -10.64 6.94
N LEU A 223 -0.47 -11.55 6.39
CA LEU A 223 -0.29 -11.69 4.97
C LEU A 223 -1.02 -12.95 4.51
N LEU A 224 -1.84 -12.78 3.47
CA LEU A 224 -2.59 -13.83 2.80
C LEU A 224 -2.10 -13.95 1.36
N PRO A 225 -2.33 -15.06 0.65
CA PRO A 225 -1.74 -15.30 -0.67
C PRO A 225 -1.97 -14.21 -1.72
N ASP A 226 -3.03 -13.42 -1.59
CA ASP A 226 -3.49 -12.39 -2.54
C ASP A 226 -3.52 -10.97 -1.93
N ARG A 227 -3.33 -10.82 -0.60
CA ARG A 227 -3.59 -9.56 0.10
C ARG A 227 -2.88 -9.42 1.44
N ILE A 228 -2.74 -8.17 1.87
CA ILE A 228 -2.41 -7.80 3.25
C ILE A 228 -3.70 -7.54 4.01
N ILE A 229 -3.80 -8.10 5.21
CA ILE A 229 -4.79 -7.70 6.23
C ILE A 229 -4.06 -6.83 7.24
N PHE A 230 -4.54 -5.61 7.41
CA PHE A 230 -4.08 -4.70 8.46
C PHE A 230 -5.27 -4.36 9.35
N ALA A 231 -5.26 -4.75 10.62
CA ALA A 231 -6.33 -4.44 11.56
C ALA A 231 -5.78 -3.60 12.73
N THR A 232 -6.56 -2.65 13.22
CA THR A 232 -6.13 -1.72 14.26
C THR A 232 -7.31 -1.01 14.91
N ASP A 233 -7.06 -0.41 16.06
CA ASP A 233 -8.00 0.51 16.70
C ASP A 233 -7.61 1.96 16.46
N PHE A 234 -8.61 2.84 16.50
CA PHE A 234 -8.39 4.27 16.39
C PHE A 234 -8.46 4.94 17.76
N VAL A 235 -7.37 5.61 18.13
CA VAL A 235 -7.28 6.41 19.35
C VAL A 235 -7.18 7.88 18.99
N TYR A 236 -8.07 8.70 19.51
CA TYR A 236 -8.07 10.15 19.30
C TYR A 236 -7.42 10.83 20.51
N THR A 237 -6.37 11.61 20.27
CA THR A 237 -5.82 12.50 21.28
C THR A 237 -6.78 13.67 21.49
N LYS A 238 -7.17 13.91 22.76
CA LYS A 238 -8.06 15.00 23.16
C LYS A 238 -7.37 16.35 23.09
#